data_AF-A0A9P3LL86-F1
#
_entry.id   AF-A0A9P3LL86-F1
#
_cell.length_a   1.000
_cell.length_b   1.000
_cell.length_c   1.000
_cell.angle_alpha   90.00
_cell.angle_beta   90.00
_cell.angle_gamma   90.00
#
_symmetry.space_group_name_H-M   'P 1'
#
loop_
_entity.id
_entity.type
_entity.pdbx_description
1 polymer ?
#
loop_
_entity_poly.entity_id
_entity_poly.type
_entity_poly.pdbx_seq_one_letter_code
_entity_poly.pdbx_strand_id
1 'polypeptide(L)'
;MLLLKSQLTFWTDTACDSFVTLVPQRRLKSDGQWSKSFFGFMMGQHEVFVDAPDGKRFYLGTYQSTGGKALRDAVVRYRELPEETKEILVSKSGVEQHRDQVAAKYEDGSVAPKRVYYRRVGFGQGMYTRLCDPDLANHRARASRDNATMEMPDVTL
;
A
#
# COMPACT_ATOMS: atom_id res chain seq x y z
N MET A 1 -0.89 -2.71 5.74
CA MET A 1 -1.29 -1.30 5.65
C MET A 1 -1.00 -0.72 7.02
N LEU A 2 -0.30 0.41 7.14
CA LEU A 2 -0.04 1.03 8.43
C LEU A 2 -1.19 2.00 8.71
N LEU A 3 -2.00 1.68 9.73
CA LEU A 3 -3.08 2.53 10.24
C LEU A 3 -2.47 3.77 10.92
N LEU A 4 -2.25 4.83 10.14
CA LEU A 4 -2.06 6.17 10.69
C LEU A 4 -3.44 6.70 11.09
N LYS A 5 -3.75 6.63 12.38
CA LYS A 5 -4.99 7.16 12.96
C LYS A 5 -5.05 8.69 12.79
N SER A 6 -5.92 9.13 11.87
CA SER A 6 -6.78 10.32 11.97
C SER A 6 -6.15 11.63 12.47
N GLN A 7 -5.03 12.05 11.88
CA GLN A 7 -4.72 13.47 11.75
C GLN A 7 -4.56 13.76 10.27
N LEU A 8 -5.11 14.88 9.79
CA LEU A 8 -5.03 15.29 8.40
C LEU A 8 -3.59 15.15 7.90
N THR A 9 -3.38 14.25 6.96
CA THR A 9 -2.05 13.84 6.50
C THR A 9 -1.57 14.82 5.43
N PHE A 10 -0.77 15.81 5.82
CA PHE A 10 -0.19 16.79 4.91
C PHE A 10 1.27 16.47 4.62
N TRP A 11 1.80 17.02 3.53
CA TRP A 11 3.21 16.86 3.19
C TRP A 11 4.14 17.54 4.20
N THR A 12 3.66 18.55 4.94
CA THR A 12 4.39 19.21 6.02
C THR A 12 4.39 18.43 7.32
N ASP A 13 3.62 17.34 7.41
CA ASP A 13 3.59 16.52 8.61
C ASP A 13 4.91 15.73 8.75
N THR A 14 5.69 16.09 9.76
CA THR A 14 6.96 15.46 10.12
C THR A 14 6.78 14.02 10.61
N ALA A 15 5.61 13.65 11.14
CA ALA A 15 5.31 12.27 11.52
C ALA A 15 5.34 11.33 10.30
N CYS A 16 5.18 11.89 9.10
CA CYS A 16 5.23 11.17 7.84
C CYS A 16 6.60 11.23 7.16
N ASP A 17 7.65 11.81 7.74
CA ASP A 17 8.96 11.92 7.07
C ASP A 17 9.63 10.57 6.82
N SER A 18 9.25 9.55 7.60
CA SER A 18 9.68 8.18 7.39
C SER A 18 8.60 7.18 7.78
N PHE A 19 8.59 6.02 7.14
CA PHE A 19 7.73 4.91 7.52
C PHE A 19 8.42 3.58 7.24
N VAL A 20 7.82 2.50 7.76
CA VAL A 20 8.34 1.13 7.61
C VAL A 20 7.28 0.26 6.97
N THR A 21 7.58 -0.34 5.82
CA THR A 21 6.73 -1.37 5.22
C THR A 21 7.23 -2.75 5.63
N LEU A 22 6.30 -3.63 6.00
CA LEU A 22 6.58 -5.05 6.18
C LEU A 22 6.26 -5.81 4.91
N VAL A 23 7.19 -6.65 4.46
CA VAL A 23 6.98 -7.52 3.30
C VAL A 23 7.40 -8.96 3.58
N PRO A 24 6.84 -9.93 2.85
CA PRO A 24 7.29 -11.30 2.92
C PRO A 24 8.78 -11.43 2.58
N GLN A 25 9.54 -12.31 3.22
CA GLN A 25 10.87 -12.71 2.69
C GLN A 25 10.78 -13.93 1.77
N ARG A 26 9.76 -14.75 2.00
CA ARG A 26 9.51 -15.98 1.28
C ARG A 26 8.06 -16.00 0.82
N ARG A 27 7.84 -16.65 -0.32
CA ARG A 27 6.52 -16.87 -0.90
C ARG A 27 6.34 -18.35 -1.18
N LEU A 28 5.16 -18.85 -0.85
CA LEU A 28 4.71 -20.17 -1.20
C LEU A 28 4.00 -20.08 -2.56
N LYS A 29 4.61 -20.73 -3.56
CA LYS A 29 4.09 -20.77 -4.92
C LYS A 29 2.87 -21.71 -5.00
N SER A 30 2.13 -21.64 -6.11
CA SER A 30 0.98 -22.51 -6.36
C SER A 30 1.33 -24.00 -6.31
N ASP A 31 2.52 -24.37 -6.77
CA ASP A 31 3.09 -25.72 -6.72
C ASP A 31 3.49 -26.19 -5.30
N GLY A 32 3.27 -25.37 -4.27
CA GLY A 32 3.62 -25.70 -2.88
C GLY A 32 5.11 -25.53 -2.55
N GLN A 33 5.91 -24.97 -3.46
CA GLN A 33 7.32 -24.70 -3.20
C GLN A 33 7.55 -23.31 -2.62
N TRP A 34 8.37 -23.25 -1.56
CA TRP A 34 8.83 -21.99 -0.99
C TRP A 34 9.97 -21.38 -1.81
N SER A 35 9.84 -20.11 -2.13
CA SER A 35 10.85 -19.35 -2.87
C SER A 35 11.16 -18.02 -2.18
N LYS A 36 12.34 -17.46 -2.47
CA LYS A 36 12.67 -16.10 -2.04
C LYS A 36 11.74 -15.11 -2.73
N SER A 37 11.22 -14.17 -1.96
CA SER A 37 10.42 -13.09 -2.51
C SER A 37 11.33 -11.95 -3.01
N PHE A 38 11.10 -11.51 -4.24
CA PHE A 38 11.77 -10.35 -4.81
C PHE A 38 10.78 -9.20 -4.92
N PHE A 39 11.12 -8.06 -4.30
CA PHE A 39 10.32 -6.84 -4.36
C PHE A 39 11.12 -5.74 -5.04
N GLY A 40 11.51 -5.97 -6.29
CA GLY A 40 12.21 -4.96 -7.10
C GLY A 40 11.42 -3.65 -7.16
N PHE A 41 10.10 -3.72 -7.24
CA PHE A 41 9.21 -2.56 -7.21
C PHE A 41 9.27 -1.77 -5.90
N MET A 42 9.84 -2.31 -4.82
CA MET A 42 10.01 -1.56 -3.58
C MET A 42 11.33 -0.81 -3.50
N MET A 43 12.25 -1.10 -4.42
CA MET A 43 13.49 -0.35 -4.57
C MET A 43 13.20 0.97 -5.29
N GLY A 44 13.93 2.03 -4.93
CA GLY A 44 13.82 3.32 -5.62
C GLY A 44 12.81 4.28 -4.98
N GLN A 45 12.34 5.23 -5.78
CA GLN A 45 11.46 6.33 -5.36
C GLN A 45 10.00 6.00 -5.70
N HIS A 46 9.10 6.29 -4.77
CA HIS A 46 7.68 5.95 -4.84
C HIS A 46 6.82 7.13 -4.42
N GLU A 47 5.82 7.47 -5.23
CA GLU A 47 4.77 8.40 -4.82
C GLU A 47 3.85 7.69 -3.82
N VAL A 48 3.65 8.29 -2.65
CA VAL A 48 2.87 7.69 -1.57
C VAL A 48 1.57 8.43 -1.38
N PHE A 49 0.49 7.66 -1.31
CA PHE A 49 -0.87 8.15 -1.08
C PHE A 49 -1.44 7.47 0.16
N VAL A 50 -2.26 8.19 0.91
CA VAL A 50 -3.01 7.66 2.06
C VAL A 50 -4.47 8.02 1.92
N ASP A 51 -5.32 7.02 2.11
CA ASP A 51 -6.76 7.20 2.20
C ASP A 51 -7.14 7.47 3.66
N ALA A 52 -7.80 8.60 3.90
CA ALA A 52 -8.36 8.94 5.19
C ALA A 52 -9.67 8.17 5.43
N PRO A 53 -10.11 8.02 6.71
CA PRO A 53 -11.34 7.33 7.05
C PRO A 53 -12.61 7.90 6.39
N ASP A 54 -12.58 9.18 6.00
CA ASP A 54 -13.68 9.85 5.28
C ASP A 54 -13.65 9.62 3.76
N GLY A 55 -12.77 8.74 3.27
CA GLY A 55 -12.63 8.37 1.87
C GLY A 55 -11.78 9.35 1.03
N LYS A 56 -11.24 10.42 1.64
CA LYS A 56 -10.35 11.34 0.93
C LYS A 56 -8.96 10.75 0.77
N ARG A 57 -8.35 10.97 -0.39
CA ARG A 57 -6.98 10.55 -0.68
C ARG A 57 -6.01 11.73 -0.56
N PHE A 58 -4.94 11.56 0.19
CA PHE A 58 -3.88 12.53 0.39
C PHE A 58 -2.59 12.07 -0.26
N TYR A 59 -1.89 12.98 -0.95
CA TYR A 59 -0.54 12.73 -1.46
C TYR A 59 0.50 13.16 -0.42
N LEU A 60 1.34 12.21 0.01
CA LEU A 60 2.33 12.40 1.06
C LEU A 60 3.72 12.79 0.54
N GLY A 61 3.92 12.76 -0.78
CA GLY A 61 5.21 13.02 -1.41
C GLY A 61 5.85 11.77 -2.00
N THR A 62 7.11 11.94 -2.39
CA THR A 62 7.95 10.89 -2.98
C THR A 62 8.88 10.34 -1.90
N TYR A 63 8.90 9.02 -1.76
CA TYR A 63 9.66 8.30 -0.74
C TYR A 63 10.67 7.37 -1.38
N GLN A 64 11.87 7.32 -0.82
CA GLN A 64 12.91 6.41 -1.27
C GLN A 64 13.15 5.31 -0.24
N SER A 65 13.28 4.07 -0.71
CA SER A 65 13.72 2.96 0.12
C SER A 65 15.13 3.25 0.64
N THR A 66 15.30 3.26 1.96
CA THR A 66 16.60 3.42 2.60
C THR A 66 17.15 2.06 3.00
N GLY A 67 18.39 1.78 2.59
CA GLY A 67 19.08 0.52 2.85
C GLY A 67 19.69 0.46 4.25
N GLY A 68 19.03 0.95 5.31
CA GLY A 68 19.59 1.02 6.65
C GLY A 68 20.04 -0.35 7.17
N LYS A 69 21.33 -0.50 7.53
CA LYS A 69 21.89 -1.71 8.18
C LYS A 69 21.50 -1.80 9.66
N ALA A 70 21.41 -0.66 10.36
CA ALA A 70 21.28 -0.58 11.82
C ALA A 70 19.92 -1.02 12.39
N LEU A 71 18.88 -1.16 11.56
CA LEU A 71 17.54 -1.56 12.01
C LEU A 71 17.09 -2.92 11.44
N ARG A 72 18.05 -3.70 10.90
CA ARG A 72 17.80 -5.02 10.31
C ARG A 72 17.63 -6.12 11.36
N ASP A 73 18.14 -5.92 12.57
CA ASP A 73 18.29 -7.00 13.56
C ASP A 73 17.13 -7.05 14.58
N ALA A 74 16.23 -6.08 14.57
CA ALA A 74 15.00 -6.16 15.34
C ALA A 74 13.98 -7.02 14.59
N VAL A 75 13.95 -8.31 14.90
CA VAL A 75 12.91 -9.25 14.42
C VAL A 75 11.54 -8.71 14.82
N VAL A 76 10.67 -8.48 13.84
CA VAL A 76 9.26 -8.23 14.09
C VAL A 76 8.62 -9.55 14.49
N ARG A 77 8.13 -9.65 15.72
CA ARG A 77 7.33 -10.81 16.09
C ARG A 77 5.99 -10.71 15.37
N TYR A 78 5.75 -11.63 14.45
CA TYR A 78 4.51 -11.66 13.66
C TYR A 78 3.26 -11.63 14.55
N ARG A 79 3.29 -12.34 15.68
CA ARG A 79 2.20 -12.41 16.67
C ARG A 79 1.75 -11.07 17.21
N GLU A 80 2.65 -10.09 17.30
CA GLU A 80 2.40 -8.76 17.86
C GLU A 80 1.88 -7.77 16.80
N LEU A 81 1.75 -8.19 15.53
CA LEU A 81 1.26 -7.34 14.47
C LEU A 81 -0.27 -7.19 14.52
N PRO A 82 -0.80 -6.04 14.04
CA PRO A 82 -2.23 -5.91 13.80
C PRO A 82 -2.73 -6.98 12.82
N GLU A 83 -3.95 -7.50 13.03
CA GLU A 83 -4.53 -8.56 12.19
C GLU A 83 -4.55 -8.19 10.71
N GLU A 84 -4.91 -6.96 10.37
CA GLU A 84 -4.88 -6.49 8.99
C GLU A 84 -3.47 -6.59 8.36
N THR A 85 -2.42 -6.32 9.15
CA THR A 85 -1.04 -6.46 8.67
C THR A 85 -0.66 -7.93 8.48
N LYS A 86 -1.13 -8.81 9.36
CA LYS A 86 -0.97 -10.27 9.24
C LYS A 86 -1.64 -10.80 7.98
N GLU A 87 -2.90 -10.44 7.75
CA GLU A 87 -3.66 -10.82 6.55
C GLU A 87 -2.97 -10.38 5.26
N ILE A 88 -2.49 -9.13 5.21
CA ILE A 88 -1.76 -8.61 4.04
C ILE A 88 -0.45 -9.38 3.84
N LEU A 89 0.28 -9.69 4.90
CA LEU A 89 1.51 -10.48 4.81
C LEU A 89 1.22 -11.88 4.27
N VAL A 90 0.20 -12.56 4.80
CA VAL A 90 -0.21 -13.90 4.37
C VAL A 90 -0.66 -13.88 2.91
N SER A 91 -1.56 -12.97 2.55
CA SER A 91 -2.04 -12.76 1.17
C SER A 91 -0.90 -12.49 0.20
N LYS A 92 0.08 -11.66 0.59
CA LYS A 92 1.25 -11.40 -0.24
C LYS A 92 2.27 -12.52 -0.23
N SER A 93 2.17 -13.51 0.65
CA SER A 93 3.14 -14.61 0.79
C SER A 93 2.69 -15.89 0.09
N GLY A 94 1.47 -15.98 -0.43
CA GLY A 94 1.00 -17.16 -1.15
C GLY A 94 -0.35 -16.97 -1.83
N VAL A 95 -0.72 -17.93 -2.65
CA VAL A 95 -2.07 -18.02 -3.22
C VAL A 95 -3.09 -18.43 -2.17
N GLU A 96 -4.37 -18.19 -2.43
CA GLU A 96 -5.48 -18.39 -1.47
C GLU A 96 -5.49 -19.77 -0.82
N GLN A 97 -5.35 -20.83 -1.62
CA GLN A 97 -5.30 -22.24 -1.18
C GLN A 97 -4.19 -22.54 -0.14
N HIS A 98 -3.14 -21.71 -0.08
CA HIS A 98 -1.97 -21.92 0.77
C HIS A 98 -1.90 -20.96 1.96
N ARG A 99 -2.91 -20.12 2.17
CA ARG A 99 -2.88 -19.06 3.20
C ARG A 99 -2.76 -19.62 4.62
N ASP A 100 -3.44 -20.70 4.94
CA ASP A 100 -3.35 -21.33 6.27
C ASP A 100 -1.94 -21.86 6.55
N GLN A 101 -1.32 -22.51 5.55
CA GLN A 101 0.05 -22.99 5.66
C GLN A 101 1.05 -21.82 5.82
N VAL A 102 0.83 -20.73 5.10
CA VAL A 102 1.63 -19.51 5.21
C VAL A 102 1.47 -18.88 6.60
N ALA A 103 0.24 -18.74 7.10
CA ALA A 103 -0.05 -18.18 8.41
C ALA A 103 0.61 -19.00 9.52
N ALA A 104 0.50 -20.33 9.46
CA ALA A 104 1.17 -21.24 10.39
C ALA A 104 2.70 -21.05 10.42
N LYS A 105 3.32 -20.81 9.27
CA LYS A 105 4.77 -20.55 9.17
C LYS A 105 5.21 -19.19 9.70
N TYR A 106 4.33 -18.20 9.68
CA TYR A 106 4.57 -16.94 10.38
C TYR A 106 4.38 -17.09 11.88
N GLU A 107 3.37 -17.84 12.30
CA GLU A 107 3.07 -18.12 13.71
C GLU A 107 4.14 -18.96 14.40
N ASP A 108 4.71 -19.94 13.72
CA ASP A 108 5.80 -20.80 14.22
C ASP A 108 7.20 -20.13 14.11
N GLY A 109 7.29 -18.97 13.44
CA GLY A 109 8.53 -18.20 13.26
C GLY A 109 9.47 -18.73 12.18
N SER A 110 9.11 -19.78 11.44
CA SER A 110 9.89 -20.32 10.30
C SER A 110 10.01 -19.32 9.16
N VAL A 111 9.08 -18.37 9.07
CA VAL A 111 9.11 -17.25 8.13
C VAL A 111 8.91 -15.95 8.89
N ALA A 112 9.79 -14.97 8.63
CA ALA A 112 9.70 -13.64 9.21
C ALA A 112 9.49 -12.58 8.11
N PRO A 113 8.73 -11.51 8.39
CA PRO A 113 8.64 -10.39 7.49
C PRO A 113 9.96 -9.61 7.45
N LYS A 114 10.24 -8.98 6.31
CA LYS A 114 11.32 -8.01 6.15
C LYS A 114 10.78 -6.60 6.35
N ARG A 115 11.52 -5.79 7.10
CA ARG A 115 11.31 -4.36 7.17
C ARG A 115 11.97 -3.67 5.98
N VAL A 116 11.24 -2.76 5.34
CA VAL A 116 11.76 -1.83 4.35
C VAL A 116 11.45 -0.43 4.83
N TYR A 117 12.50 0.34 5.06
CA TYR A 117 12.42 1.69 5.57
C TYR A 117 12.32 2.65 4.40
N TYR A 118 11.42 3.61 4.51
CA TYR A 118 11.24 4.66 3.53
C TYR A 118 11.48 6.01 4.19
N ARG A 119 12.12 6.91 3.44
CA ARG A 119 12.29 8.31 3.82
C ARG A 119 11.68 9.18 2.73
N ARG A 120 10.97 10.24 3.11
CA ARG A 120 10.49 11.28 2.20
C ARG A 120 11.70 12.00 1.60
N VAL A 121 11.74 12.09 0.27
CA VAL A 121 12.84 12.70 -0.49
C VAL A 121 12.39 13.84 -1.40
N GLY A 122 11.08 14.01 -1.59
CA GLY A 122 10.55 15.08 -2.42
C GLY A 122 9.04 15.20 -2.31
N PHE A 123 8.52 16.26 -2.92
CA PHE A 123 7.10 16.53 -2.98
C PHE A 123 6.73 17.13 -4.34
N GLY A 124 5.94 16.38 -5.12
CA GLY A 124 5.43 16.85 -6.40
C GLY A 124 4.25 17.80 -6.22
N GLN A 125 4.51 19.11 -6.12
CA GLN A 125 3.45 20.13 -5.96
C GLN A 125 2.37 20.02 -7.06
N GLY A 126 2.77 19.76 -8.31
CA GLY A 126 1.81 19.57 -9.41
C GLY A 126 0.92 18.33 -9.24
N MET A 127 1.44 17.25 -8.65
CA MET A 127 0.66 16.05 -8.34
C MET A 127 -0.33 16.32 -7.21
N TYR A 128 0.13 16.99 -6.15
CA TYR A 128 -0.72 17.43 -5.05
C TYR A 128 -1.88 18.28 -5.55
N THR A 129 -1.58 19.32 -6.34
CA THR A 129 -2.60 20.19 -6.89
C THR A 129 -3.59 19.38 -7.73
N ARG A 130 -3.17 18.54 -8.67
CA ARG A 130 -4.11 17.75 -9.50
C ARG A 130 -5.05 16.83 -8.71
N LEU A 131 -4.63 16.33 -7.55
CA LEU A 131 -5.40 15.37 -6.75
C LEU A 131 -6.24 16.03 -5.66
N CYS A 132 -5.79 17.18 -5.16
CA CYS A 132 -6.48 17.95 -4.13
C CYS A 132 -7.23 19.18 -4.70
N ASP A 133 -7.17 19.40 -6.02
CA ASP A 133 -7.96 20.41 -6.72
C ASP A 133 -9.43 19.94 -6.76
N PRO A 134 -10.34 20.65 -6.06
CA PRO A 134 -11.75 20.30 -6.01
C PRO A 134 -12.44 20.32 -7.39
N ASP A 135 -11.88 21.00 -8.39
CA ASP A 135 -12.50 21.09 -9.73
C ASP A 135 -12.32 19.81 -10.56
N LEU A 136 -11.26 19.01 -10.34
CA LEU A 136 -11.06 17.74 -11.05
C LEU A 136 -12.00 16.62 -10.57
N ALA A 137 -12.40 16.65 -9.29
CA ALA A 137 -13.39 15.73 -8.74
C ALA A 137 -14.78 15.95 -9.37
N ASN A 138 -15.12 17.20 -9.65
CA ASN A 138 -16.36 17.58 -10.34
C ASN A 138 -16.37 17.16 -11.82
N HIS A 139 -15.24 17.18 -12.51
CA HIS A 139 -15.15 16.73 -13.91
C HIS A 139 -15.36 15.21 -14.07
N ARG A 140 -14.87 14.38 -13.15
CA ARG A 140 -15.13 12.92 -13.19
C ARG A 140 -16.58 12.58 -12.83
N ALA A 141 -17.20 13.32 -11.90
CA ALA A 141 -18.61 13.14 -11.55
C ALA A 141 -19.55 13.57 -12.70
N ARG A 142 -19.20 14.60 -13.47
CA ARG A 142 -19.94 15.00 -14.69
C ARG A 142 -19.77 14.00 -15.83
N ALA A 143 -18.54 13.55 -16.11
CA ALA A 143 -18.29 12.57 -17.17
C ALA A 143 -18.99 11.22 -16.92
N SER A 144 -19.20 10.82 -15.66
CA SER A 144 -19.98 9.62 -15.32
C SER A 144 -21.50 9.82 -15.42
N ARG A 145 -22.00 11.06 -15.34
CA ARG A 145 -23.42 11.37 -15.57
C ARG A 145 -23.75 11.46 -17.05
N ASP A 146 -22.88 12.06 -17.85
CA ASP A 146 -23.12 12.24 -19.29
C ASP A 146 -23.11 10.90 -20.06
N ASN A 147 -22.38 9.88 -19.58
CA ASN A 147 -22.43 8.52 -20.13
C ASN A 147 -23.67 7.69 -19.69
N ALA A 148 -24.43 8.15 -18.69
CA ALA A 148 -25.66 7.49 -18.24
C ALA A 148 -26.92 8.09 -18.89
N THR A 149 -26.78 9.09 -19.76
CA THR A 149 -27.88 9.79 -20.43
C THR A 149 -27.72 9.79 -21.95
N MET A 150 -27.17 8.71 -22.53
CA MET A 150 -27.35 8.46 -23.96
C MET A 150 -28.59 7.57 -24.11
N GLU A 151 -29.76 8.21 -24.16
CA GLU A 151 -30.99 7.56 -24.60
C GLU A 151 -30.77 6.99 -25.99
N MET A 152 -31.04 5.70 -26.15
CA MET A 152 -31.08 5.08 -27.48
C MET A 152 -32.22 5.73 -28.27
N PRO A 153 -31.99 6.19 -29.51
CA PRO A 153 -33.09 6.62 -30.35
C PRO A 153 -34.00 5.43 -30.64
N ASP A 154 -35.30 5.63 -30.41
CA ASP A 154 -36.37 4.70 -30.73
C ASP A 154 -36.28 4.32 -32.22
N VAL A 155 -36.04 3.04 -32.50
CA VAL A 155 -36.06 2.49 -33.85
C VAL A 155 -37.46 1.95 -34.09
N THR A 156 -38.30 2.75 -34.74
CA THR A 156 -39.59 2.28 -35.28
C THR A 156 -39.35 1.59 -36.62
N LEU A 157 -39.74 0.31 -36.71
CA LEU A 157 -39.78 -0.50 -37.93
C LEU A 157 -40.87 -0.04 -38.91
#